data_AF-A0A6H9V9A7-F1
#
_entry.id   AF-A0A6H9V9A7-F1
#
_cell.length_a   1.000
_cell.length_b   1.000
_cell.length_c   1.000
_cell.angle_alpha   90.00
_cell.angle_beta   90.00
_cell.angle_gamma   90.00
#
_symmetry.space_group_name_H-M   'P 1'
#
loop_
_entity.id
_entity.type
_entity.pdbx_description
1 polymer ?
#
loop_
_entity_poly.entity_id
_entity_poly.type
_entity_poly.pdbx_seq_one_letter_code
_entity_poly.pdbx_strand_id
1 'polypeptide(L)'
;MTTDGTLCAMDKRSLTQMAQRFRDAETRAEILRQELAAAIRQADTDGVAQKDICEATGYTRQQVRRIVLAGGSDGPAGDGEAGAT
;
A
#
# COMPACT_ATOMS: atom_id res chain seq x y z
N MET A 1 -4.25 -51.87 -7.87
CA MET A 1 -4.74 -51.17 -6.65
C MET A 1 -3.63 -50.24 -6.17
N THR A 2 -3.50 -49.08 -6.79
CA THR A 2 -2.44 -48.12 -6.46
C THR A 2 -2.98 -46.71 -6.74
N THR A 3 -2.81 -45.84 -5.74
CA THR A 3 -2.79 -44.37 -5.80
C THR A 3 -4.10 -43.60 -5.98
N ASP A 4 -4.99 -43.65 -4.99
CA ASP A 4 -6.02 -42.60 -4.78
C ASP A 4 -5.61 -41.56 -3.70
N GLY A 5 -4.59 -41.87 -2.88
CA GLY A 5 -4.13 -40.98 -1.80
C GLY A 5 -3.11 -39.91 -2.22
N THR A 6 -2.35 -40.14 -3.29
CA THR A 6 -1.24 -39.24 -3.70
C THR A 6 -1.73 -37.99 -4.44
N LEU A 7 -2.82 -38.10 -5.21
CA LEU A 7 -3.41 -36.98 -5.96
C LEU A 7 -4.02 -35.93 -5.00
N CYS A 8 -4.75 -36.39 -3.98
CA CYS A 8 -5.37 -35.53 -2.97
C CYS A 8 -4.34 -34.79 -2.07
N ALA A 9 -3.15 -35.37 -1.88
CA ALA A 9 -2.06 -34.77 -1.13
C ALA A 9 -1.25 -33.74 -1.95
N MET A 10 -1.09 -33.94 -3.27
CA MET A 10 -0.47 -32.96 -4.17
C MET A 10 -1.34 -31.71 -4.35
N ASP A 11 -2.66 -31.85 -4.48
CA ASP A 11 -3.55 -30.69 -4.60
C ASP A 11 -3.59 -29.84 -3.32
N LYS A 12 -3.65 -30.46 -2.15
CA LYS A 12 -3.68 -29.70 -0.87
C LYS A 12 -2.37 -28.99 -0.58
N ARG A 13 -1.21 -29.63 -0.84
CA ARG A 13 0.11 -28.98 -0.69
C ARG A 13 0.32 -27.89 -1.75
N SER A 14 -0.21 -28.05 -2.95
CA SER A 14 -0.18 -27.04 -4.00
C SER A 14 -1.06 -25.83 -3.63
N LEU A 15 -2.29 -26.06 -3.17
CA LEU A 15 -3.21 -24.99 -2.75
C LEU A 15 -2.68 -24.19 -1.56
N THR A 16 -2.12 -24.85 -0.54
CA THR A 16 -1.52 -24.15 0.60
C THR A 16 -0.34 -23.27 0.16
N GLN A 17 0.50 -23.76 -0.76
CA GLN A 17 1.61 -22.97 -1.30
C GLN A 17 1.13 -21.80 -2.15
N MET A 18 0.08 -21.97 -2.97
CA MET A 18 -0.51 -20.89 -3.76
C MET A 18 -1.17 -19.84 -2.88
N ALA A 19 -1.91 -20.25 -1.84
CA ALA A 19 -2.48 -19.35 -0.86
C ALA A 19 -1.41 -18.55 -0.12
N GLN A 20 -0.27 -19.18 0.21
CA GLN A 20 0.84 -18.47 0.83
C GLN A 20 1.46 -17.43 -0.12
N ARG A 21 1.77 -17.83 -1.37
CA ARG A 21 2.31 -16.89 -2.38
C ARG A 21 1.39 -15.71 -2.65
N PHE A 22 0.08 -15.96 -2.63
CA PHE A 22 -0.92 -14.91 -2.78
C PHE A 22 -0.85 -13.91 -1.62
N ARG A 23 -0.87 -14.39 -0.36
CA ARG A 23 -0.72 -13.51 0.81
C ARG A 23 0.59 -12.74 0.84
N ASP A 24 1.69 -13.38 0.42
CA ASP A 24 3.00 -12.73 0.31
C ASP A 24 2.99 -11.65 -0.79
N ALA A 25 2.29 -11.90 -1.91
CA ALA A 25 2.09 -10.91 -2.96
C ALA A 25 1.18 -9.75 -2.50
N GLU A 26 0.10 -10.02 -1.77
CA GLU A 26 -0.76 -8.99 -1.19
C GLU A 26 0.01 -8.10 -0.20
N THR A 27 0.81 -8.71 0.67
CA THR A 27 1.64 -7.99 1.64
C THR A 27 2.64 -7.08 0.93
N ARG A 28 3.34 -7.60 -0.09
CA ARG A 28 4.28 -6.79 -0.88
C ARG A 28 3.57 -5.68 -1.66
N ALA A 29 2.41 -5.96 -2.24
CA ALA A 29 1.63 -4.96 -2.93
C ALA A 29 1.20 -3.83 -1.99
N GLU A 30 0.84 -4.16 -0.75
CA GLU A 30 0.48 -3.17 0.26
C GLU A 30 1.67 -2.29 0.66
N ILE A 31 2.84 -2.88 0.91
CA ILE A 31 4.07 -2.13 1.18
C ILE A 31 4.37 -1.16 0.03
N LEU A 32 4.33 -1.65 -1.21
CA LEU A 32 4.61 -0.82 -2.39
C LEU A 32 3.60 0.34 -2.55
N ARG A 33 2.33 0.14 -2.18
CA ARG A 33 1.33 1.24 -2.19
C ARG A 33 1.69 2.32 -1.17
N GLN A 34 2.14 1.93 0.02
CA GLN A 34 2.53 2.86 1.07
C GLN A 34 3.79 3.64 0.68
N GLU A 35 4.79 2.95 0.12
CA GLU A 35 6.02 3.57 -0.40
C GLU A 35 5.71 4.54 -1.54
N LEU A 36 4.85 4.16 -2.49
CA LEU A 36 4.41 5.05 -3.56
C LEU A 36 3.70 6.29 -3.01
N ALA A 37 2.83 6.13 -2.01
CA ALA A 37 2.14 7.24 -1.39
C ALA A 37 3.13 8.20 -0.68
N ALA A 38 4.17 7.66 -0.03
CA ALA A 38 5.23 8.46 0.56
C ALA A 38 6.03 9.22 -0.50
N ALA A 39 6.40 8.56 -1.60
CA ALA A 39 7.13 9.19 -2.71
C ALA A 39 6.31 10.33 -3.36
N ILE A 40 4.99 10.16 -3.53
CA ILE A 40 4.10 11.21 -4.03
C ILE A 40 4.11 12.44 -3.11
N ARG A 41 4.06 12.24 -1.79
CA ARG A 41 4.11 13.34 -0.82
C ARG A 41 5.45 14.05 -0.82
N GLN A 42 6.53 13.29 -0.92
CA GLN A 42 7.87 13.87 -1.00
C GLN A 42 8.02 14.73 -2.26
N ALA A 43 7.59 14.23 -3.42
CA ALA A 43 7.62 14.99 -4.66
C ALA A 43 6.81 16.30 -4.60
N ASP A 44 5.63 16.29 -3.96
CA ASP A 44 4.84 17.50 -3.73
C ASP A 44 5.58 18.50 -2.81
N THR A 45 6.22 18.00 -1.75
CA THR A 45 7.05 18.80 -0.82
C THR A 45 8.26 19.43 -1.52
N ASP A 46 8.88 18.69 -2.44
CA ASP A 46 10.02 19.13 -3.24
C ASP A 46 9.60 20.12 -4.35
N GLY A 47 8.31 20.44 -4.47
CA GLY A 47 7.77 21.40 -5.43
C GLY A 47 7.62 20.84 -6.85
N VAL A 48 7.66 19.51 -7.03
CA VAL A 48 7.40 18.87 -8.32
C VAL A 48 5.97 19.16 -8.75
N ALA A 49 5.78 19.55 -10.01
CA ALA A 49 4.44 19.86 -10.50
C ALA A 49 3.52 18.62 -10.46
N GLN A 50 2.30 18.78 -9.96
CA GLN A 50 1.34 17.67 -9.89
C GLN A 50 1.07 16.99 -11.25
N LYS A 51 1.22 17.72 -12.36
CA LYS A 51 1.12 17.14 -13.70
C LYS A 51 2.16 16.03 -13.90
N ASP A 52 3.41 16.30 -13.54
CA ASP A 52 4.53 15.39 -13.73
C ASP A 52 4.42 14.19 -12.77
N ILE A 53 3.92 14.43 -11.55
CA ILE A 53 3.58 13.35 -10.59
C ILE A 53 2.49 12.43 -11.16
N CYS A 54 1.44 12.98 -11.77
CA CYS A 54 0.38 12.17 -12.40
C CYS A 54 0.92 11.36 -13.58
N GLU A 55 1.76 11.95 -14.43
CA GLU A 55 2.37 11.25 -15.58
C GLU A 55 3.29 10.10 -15.12
N ALA A 56 4.10 10.31 -14.08
CA ALA A 56 5.02 9.30 -13.56
C ALA A 56 4.31 8.13 -12.84
N THR A 57 3.23 8.42 -12.12
CA THR A 57 2.53 7.41 -11.28
C THR A 57 1.36 6.75 -11.96
N GLY A 58 0.83 7.33 -13.05
CA GLY A 58 -0.40 6.89 -13.71
C GLY A 58 -1.67 7.17 -12.91
N TYR A 59 -1.57 7.91 -11.79
CA TYR A 59 -2.72 8.30 -11.00
C TYR A 59 -3.40 9.54 -11.55
N THR A 60 -4.71 9.63 -11.30
CA THR A 60 -5.47 10.83 -11.58
C THR A 60 -5.09 11.97 -10.63
N ARG A 61 -5.26 13.22 -11.05
CA ARG A 61 -5.04 14.39 -10.19
C ARG A 61 -5.81 14.33 -8.87
N GLN A 62 -7.03 13.80 -8.88
CA GLN A 62 -7.83 13.63 -7.66
C GLN A 62 -7.19 12.61 -6.69
N GLN A 63 -6.66 11.51 -7.22
CA GLN A 63 -5.96 10.51 -6.39
C GLN A 63 -4.68 11.08 -5.80
N VAL A 64 -3.86 11.76 -6.61
CA VAL A 64 -2.63 12.42 -6.13
C VAL A 64 -2.96 13.46 -5.05
N ARG A 65 -3.93 14.35 -5.29
CA ARG A 65 -4.36 15.33 -4.31
C ARG A 65 -4.82 14.70 -2.99
N ARG A 66 -5.59 13.61 -3.05
CA ARG A 66 -6.04 12.89 -1.85
C ARG A 66 -4.88 12.28 -1.06
N ILE A 67 -3.88 11.73 -1.75
CA ILE A 67 -2.69 11.14 -1.13
C ILE A 67 -1.83 12.22 -0.44
N VAL A 68 -1.66 13.37 -1.11
CA VAL A 68 -0.95 14.53 -0.56
C VAL A 68 -1.66 15.05 0.70
N LEU A 69 -2.98 15.27 0.62
CA LEU A 69 -3.77 15.78 1.75
C LEU A 69 -3.84 14.81 2.94
N ALA A 70 -3.93 13.51 2.69
CA ALA A 70 -3.98 12.50 3.75
C ALA A 70 -2.73 12.51 4.62
N GLY A 71 -1.54 12.76 4.04
CA GLY A 71 -0.30 12.87 4.80
C GLY A 71 -0.17 14.14 5.66
N GLY A 72 -1.02 15.14 5.43
CA GLY A 72 -1.09 16.34 6.28
C GLY A 72 -1.94 16.15 7.54
N SER A 73 -2.73 15.07 7.62
CA SER A 73 -3.61 14.78 8.77
C SER A 73 -2.98 13.79 9.78
N ASP A 74 -1.85 13.18 9.45
CA ASP A 74 -1.03 12.35 10.36
C ASP A 74 0.10 13.15 11.05
N GLY A 75 -0.04 14.48 11.16
CA GLY A 75 0.71 15.25 12.15
C GLY A 75 0.22 14.88 13.54
N PRO A 76 1.10 14.66 14.55
CA PRO A 76 0.67 14.20 15.86
C PRO A 76 -0.41 15.14 16.37
N ALA A 77 -1.52 14.56 16.86
CA ALA A 77 -2.52 15.29 17.60
C ALA A 77 -1.77 16.21 18.57
N GLY A 78 -1.81 17.52 18.28
CA GLY A 78 -1.39 18.50 19.24
C GLY A 78 -2.25 18.27 20.45
N ASP A 79 -1.63 17.82 21.53
CA ASP A 79 -2.20 17.90 22.86
C ASP A 79 -2.60 19.35 23.07
N GLY A 80 -3.90 19.61 22.87
CA GLY A 80 -4.55 20.81 23.33
C GLY A 80 -4.56 20.74 24.84
N GLU A 81 -3.44 21.10 25.47
CA GLU A 81 -3.47 21.47 26.87
C GLU A 81 -4.09 22.87 26.95
N ALA A 82 -5.33 22.84 27.42
CA ALA A 82 -6.18 23.97 27.70
C ALA A 82 -5.46 25.02 28.55
N GLY A 83 -5.80 26.28 28.30
CA GLY A 83 -5.48 27.34 29.25
C GLY A 83 -6.06 27.03 30.62
N ALA A 84 -5.21 27.08 31.64
CA ALA A 84 -5.54 27.49 33.00
C ALA A 84 -4.24 27.72 33.77
N THR A 85 -3.80 28.98 33.82
CA THR A 85 -3.52 29.82 35.01
C THR A 85 -2.45 30.85 34.68
#